data_AF-A0A080WHL6-F1
#
_entry.id   AF-A0A080WHL6-F1
#
_cell.length_a   1.000
_cell.length_b   1.000
_cell.length_c   1.000
_cell.angle_alpha   90.00
_cell.angle_beta   90.00
_cell.angle_gamma   90.00
#
_symmetry.space_group_name_H-M   'P 1'
#
loop_
_entity.id
_entity.type
_entity.pdbx_description
1 polymer ?
#
loop_
_entity_poly.entity_id
_entity_poly.type
_entity_poly.pdbx_seq_one_letter_code
_entity_poly.pdbx_strand_id
1 'polypeptide(L)'
;MYLPNTRWTWSFVIVTTIQAACVLAFESYVFARFQLQLKSDASTNTESKTIPTFLTLYIFGFVYELILVYDALRLKNTIQVIGLCICNFGLLIYGAVQIDQIDTSVDQLGALGLIHPEVIDEMKPFLIAIPCITALGTVGMGFLAWKLYDEFAWTIYKHISADLRMKRRYLTYQIYIALLKFDFFFFLGFTVQFVVIVTDTKTVEFALTLAAIPVTILILVMAAFWTRRESTVGMIIVIVSYTPSMDPETNTIT
;
A
#
# COMPACT_ATOMS: atom_id res chain seq x y z
N MET A 1 24.32 5.24 -3.10
CA MET A 1 23.48 4.13 -2.58
C MET A 1 23.72 4.05 -1.08
N TYR A 2 22.71 4.28 -0.23
CA TYR A 2 22.82 4.09 1.23
C TYR A 2 23.01 2.60 1.54
N LEU A 3 24.02 2.25 2.35
CA LEU A 3 24.18 0.92 2.93
C LEU A 3 23.81 0.98 4.42
N PRO A 4 23.08 -0.01 4.96
CA PRO A 4 22.81 -0.09 6.39
C PRO A 4 24.13 -0.18 7.16
N ASN A 5 24.24 0.57 8.26
CA ASN A 5 25.50 0.69 8.99
C ASN A 5 25.50 -0.08 10.32
N THR A 6 24.32 -0.45 10.82
CA THR A 6 24.18 -1.15 12.11
C THR A 6 23.53 -2.50 11.95
N ARG A 7 23.81 -3.41 12.89
CA ARG A 7 23.27 -4.77 12.87
C ARG A 7 21.75 -4.78 12.80
N TRP A 8 21.08 -3.89 13.56
CA TRP A 8 19.62 -3.78 13.58
C TRP A 8 19.04 -3.28 12.26
N THR A 9 19.67 -2.29 11.62
CA THR A 9 19.25 -1.81 10.29
C THR A 9 19.39 -2.90 9.22
N TRP A 10 20.47 -3.69 9.27
CA TRP A 10 20.63 -4.86 8.39
C TRP A 10 19.57 -5.92 8.64
N SER A 11 19.33 -6.28 9.91
CA SER A 11 18.30 -7.27 10.26
C SER A 11 16.92 -6.84 9.77
N PHE A 12 16.56 -5.56 9.88
CA PHE A 12 15.26 -5.06 9.41
C PHE A 12 15.12 -5.15 7.89
N VAL A 13 16.16 -4.79 7.12
CA VAL A 13 16.17 -4.96 5.66
C VAL A 13 16.08 -6.43 5.27
N ILE A 14 16.83 -7.30 5.94
CA ILE A 14 16.86 -8.73 5.62
C ILE A 14 15.49 -9.36 5.87
N VAL A 15 14.88 -9.12 7.04
CA VAL A 15 13.57 -9.67 7.39
C VAL A 15 12.50 -9.20 6.40
N THR A 16 12.44 -7.90 6.11
CA THR A 16 11.47 -7.33 5.16
C THR A 16 11.69 -7.86 3.73
N THR A 17 12.94 -7.96 3.29
CA THR A 17 13.28 -8.48 1.95
C THR A 17 12.94 -9.96 1.81
N ILE A 18 13.23 -10.79 2.82
CA ILE A 18 12.89 -12.22 2.81
C ILE A 18 11.36 -12.39 2.84
N GLN A 19 10.66 -11.67 3.72
CA GLN A 19 9.20 -11.68 3.78
C GLN A 19 8.60 -11.33 2.41
N ALA A 20 9.02 -10.21 1.82
CA ALA A 20 8.55 -9.78 0.51
C ALA A 20 8.90 -10.79 -0.60
N ALA A 21 10.12 -11.32 -0.65
CA ALA A 21 10.51 -12.29 -1.66
C ALA A 21 9.66 -13.58 -1.60
N CYS A 22 9.40 -14.10 -0.39
CA CYS A 22 8.55 -15.27 -0.20
C CYS A 22 7.10 -15.00 -0.63
N VAL A 23 6.53 -13.87 -0.20
CA VAL A 23 5.15 -13.52 -0.56
C VAL A 23 5.03 -13.29 -2.07
N LEU A 24 5.94 -12.54 -2.68
CA LEU A 24 5.95 -12.29 -4.12
C LEU A 24 6.06 -13.58 -4.95
N ALA A 25 6.86 -14.56 -4.49
CA ALA A 25 6.97 -15.86 -5.15
C ALA A 25 5.66 -16.64 -5.12
N PHE A 26 4.98 -16.68 -3.97
CA PHE A 26 3.69 -17.37 -3.83
C PHE A 26 2.57 -16.67 -4.59
N GLU A 27 2.50 -15.34 -4.51
CA GLU A 27 1.56 -14.51 -5.27
C GLU A 27 1.73 -14.69 -6.79
N SER A 28 2.98 -14.66 -7.28
CA SER A 28 3.25 -14.86 -8.70
C SER A 28 2.86 -16.26 -9.18
N TYR A 29 3.05 -17.28 -8.33
CA TYR A 29 2.60 -18.64 -8.62
C TYR A 29 1.07 -18.74 -8.71
N VAL A 30 0.36 -18.21 -7.71
CA VAL A 30 -1.12 -18.19 -7.69
C VAL A 30 -1.66 -17.45 -8.92
N PHE A 31 -1.10 -16.28 -9.22
CA PHE A 31 -1.46 -15.51 -10.41
C PHE A 31 -1.26 -16.31 -11.70
N ALA A 32 -0.11 -16.97 -11.86
CA ALA A 32 0.19 -17.75 -13.07
C ALA A 32 -0.75 -18.96 -13.22
N ARG A 33 -1.05 -19.70 -12.14
CA ARG A 33 -2.00 -20.82 -12.19
C ARG A 33 -3.38 -20.35 -12.59
N PHE A 34 -3.90 -19.31 -11.91
CA PHE A 34 -5.20 -18.72 -12.21
C PHE A 34 -5.34 -18.33 -13.68
N GLN A 35 -4.34 -17.63 -14.24
CA GLN A 35 -4.36 -17.21 -15.64
C GLN A 35 -4.31 -18.37 -16.64
N LEU A 36 -3.54 -19.42 -16.34
CA LEU A 36 -3.41 -20.59 -17.22
C LEU A 36 -4.68 -21.43 -17.30
N GLN A 37 -5.52 -21.37 -16.26
CA GLN A 37 -6.72 -22.21 -16.13
C GLN A 37 -8.00 -21.46 -16.52
N LEU A 38 -7.87 -20.18 -16.87
CA LEU A 38 -8.95 -19.33 -17.33
C LEU A 38 -9.24 -19.59 -18.83
N LYS A 39 -10.50 -19.83 -19.20
CA LYS A 39 -10.91 -19.99 -20.60
C LYS A 39 -10.97 -18.64 -21.33
N SER A 40 -10.74 -18.64 -22.65
CA SER A 40 -10.72 -17.41 -23.49
C SER A 40 -11.98 -16.55 -23.38
N ASP A 41 -13.15 -17.18 -23.17
CA ASP A 41 -14.44 -16.49 -23.04
C ASP A 41 -14.62 -15.77 -21.70
N ALA A 42 -13.76 -16.05 -20.70
CA ALA A 42 -13.88 -15.49 -19.37
C ALA A 42 -13.54 -13.99 -19.30
N SER A 43 -12.77 -13.46 -20.27
CA SER A 43 -12.27 -12.07 -20.31
C SER A 43 -13.36 -10.98 -20.28
N THR A 44 -14.59 -11.36 -20.60
CA THR A 44 -15.77 -10.47 -20.57
C THR A 44 -16.32 -10.29 -19.16
N ASN A 45 -16.04 -11.21 -18.23
CA ASN A 45 -16.58 -11.17 -16.87
C ASN A 45 -15.71 -10.32 -15.94
N THR A 46 -16.37 -9.59 -15.03
CA THR A 46 -15.68 -8.75 -14.05
C THR A 46 -14.87 -9.59 -13.06
N GLU A 47 -15.38 -10.75 -12.63
CA GLU A 47 -14.69 -11.68 -11.71
C GLU A 47 -13.32 -12.15 -12.22
N SER A 48 -13.16 -12.33 -13.53
CA SER A 48 -11.87 -12.73 -14.11
C SER A 48 -10.81 -11.63 -14.02
N LYS A 49 -11.23 -10.38 -13.82
CA LYS A 49 -10.35 -9.20 -13.67
C LYS A 49 -10.14 -8.85 -12.19
N THR A 50 -11.12 -9.15 -11.35
CA THR A 50 -11.09 -8.91 -9.90
C THR A 50 -9.92 -9.64 -9.23
N ILE A 51 -9.77 -10.95 -9.43
CA ILE A 51 -8.70 -11.77 -8.81
C ILE A 51 -7.30 -11.24 -9.17
N PRO A 52 -6.93 -11.08 -10.47
CA PRO A 52 -5.65 -10.50 -10.87
C PRO A 52 -5.36 -9.13 -10.24
N THR A 53 -6.39 -8.33 -10.05
CA THR A 53 -6.28 -6.98 -9.46
C THR A 53 -5.91 -7.07 -7.99
N PHE A 54 -6.58 -7.94 -7.21
CA PHE A 54 -6.24 -8.16 -5.80
C PHE A 54 -4.80 -8.66 -5.63
N LEU A 55 -4.38 -9.65 -6.42
CA LEU A 55 -3.01 -10.20 -6.40
C LEU A 55 -1.98 -9.13 -6.77
N THR A 56 -2.22 -8.36 -7.84
CA THR A 56 -1.29 -7.31 -8.30
C THR A 56 -1.16 -6.17 -7.29
N LEU A 57 -2.25 -5.76 -6.65
CA LEU A 57 -2.23 -4.74 -5.60
C LEU A 57 -1.45 -5.20 -4.38
N TYR A 58 -1.56 -6.48 -4.03
CA TYR A 58 -0.79 -7.05 -2.94
C TYR A 58 0.71 -7.09 -3.26
N ILE A 59 1.09 -7.56 -4.45
CA ILE A 59 2.46 -7.49 -4.98
C ILE A 59 3.01 -6.07 -4.90
N PHE A 60 2.23 -5.09 -5.38
CA PHE A 60 2.59 -3.68 -5.33
C PHE A 60 2.81 -3.20 -3.90
N GLY A 61 1.99 -3.65 -2.94
CA GLY A 61 2.13 -3.39 -1.51
C GLY A 61 3.49 -3.77 -0.96
N PHE A 62 3.93 -5.02 -1.15
CA PHE A 62 5.24 -5.46 -0.66
C PHE A 62 6.41 -4.77 -1.35
N VAL A 63 6.31 -4.52 -2.66
CA VAL A 63 7.35 -3.78 -3.39
C VAL A 63 7.46 -2.35 -2.86
N TYR A 64 6.32 -1.68 -2.65
CA TYR A 64 6.28 -0.34 -2.10
C TYR A 64 6.80 -0.29 -0.66
N GLU A 65 6.48 -1.31 0.15
CA GLU A 65 7.00 -1.47 1.50
C GLU A 65 8.54 -1.50 1.50
N LEU A 66 9.18 -2.29 0.62
CA LEU A 66 10.65 -2.33 0.52
C LEU A 66 11.26 -0.97 0.16
N ILE A 67 10.61 -0.21 -0.73
CA ILE A 67 11.04 1.16 -1.07
C ILE A 67 10.97 2.06 0.18
N LEU A 68 9.88 1.96 0.94
CA LEU A 68 9.70 2.73 2.16
C LEU A 68 10.64 2.30 3.29
N VAL A 69 10.98 1.02 3.40
CA VAL A 69 12.00 0.50 4.33
C VAL A 69 13.34 1.16 4.04
N TYR A 70 13.76 1.18 2.77
CA TYR A 70 15.01 1.83 2.38
C TYR A 70 15.02 3.32 2.73
N ASP A 71 13.95 4.03 2.40
CA ASP A 71 13.82 5.46 2.67
C ASP A 71 13.79 5.77 4.18
N ALA A 72 13.03 5.00 4.96
CA ALA A 72 12.94 5.15 6.41
C ALA A 72 14.29 4.97 7.10
N LEU A 73 15.05 3.94 6.70
CA LEU A 73 16.36 3.66 7.27
C LEU A 73 17.42 4.68 6.84
N ARG A 74 17.39 5.12 5.57
CA ARG A 74 18.30 6.15 5.05
C ARG A 74 18.15 7.48 5.79
N LEU A 75 16.90 7.88 6.04
CA LEU A 75 16.57 9.14 6.72
C LEU A 75 16.55 9.01 8.25
N LYS A 76 16.78 7.80 8.79
CA LYS A 76 16.62 7.45 10.21
C LYS A 76 15.28 7.94 10.76
N ASN A 77 14.23 7.79 9.95
CA ASN A 77 12.89 8.27 10.25
C ASN A 77 12.13 7.22 11.06
N THR A 78 12.17 7.35 12.38
CA THR A 78 11.50 6.42 13.30
C THR A 78 10.00 6.36 13.11
N ILE A 79 9.36 7.49 12.79
CA ILE A 79 7.90 7.54 12.56
C ILE A 79 7.53 6.67 11.35
N GLN A 80 8.35 6.72 10.29
CA GLN A 80 8.12 5.91 9.11
C GLN A 80 8.38 4.42 9.37
N VAL A 81 9.34 4.06 10.23
CA VAL A 81 9.53 2.67 10.67
C VAL A 81 8.29 2.15 11.43
N ILE A 82 7.72 2.96 12.33
CA ILE A 82 6.47 2.59 13.01
C ILE A 82 5.31 2.46 12.01
N GLY A 83 5.21 3.40 11.07
CA GLY A 83 4.21 3.37 10.00
C GLY A 83 4.33 2.12 9.11
N LEU A 84 5.56 1.68 8.81
CA LEU A 84 5.84 0.44 8.08
C LEU A 84 5.31 -0.79 8.83
N CYS A 85 5.52 -0.87 10.15
CA CYS A 85 4.96 -1.97 10.95
C CYS A 85 3.43 -2.01 10.94
N ILE A 86 2.79 -0.84 11.03
CA ILE A 86 1.32 -0.73 10.94
C ILE A 86 0.84 -1.13 9.54
N CYS A 87 1.53 -0.69 8.49
CA CYS A 87 1.17 -1.05 7.12
C CYS A 87 1.37 -2.54 6.84
N ASN A 88 2.44 -3.16 7.35
CA ASN A 88 2.64 -4.61 7.22
C ASN A 88 1.54 -5.40 7.93
N PHE A 89 1.06 -4.92 9.09
CA PHE A 89 -0.12 -5.49 9.73
C PHE A 89 -1.39 -5.29 8.88
N GLY A 90 -1.54 -4.15 8.20
CA GLY A 90 -2.60 -3.93 7.21
C GLY A 90 -2.52 -4.91 6.04
N LEU A 91 -1.32 -5.17 5.52
CA LEU A 91 -1.09 -6.19 4.48
C LEU A 91 -1.44 -7.60 5.00
N LEU A 92 -1.12 -7.92 6.25
CA LEU A 92 -1.57 -9.18 6.86
C LEU A 92 -3.10 -9.33 6.84
N ILE A 93 -3.84 -8.29 7.23
CA ILE A 93 -5.32 -8.30 7.17
C ILE A 93 -5.78 -8.44 5.73
N TYR A 94 -5.18 -7.70 4.80
CA TYR A 94 -5.51 -7.79 3.38
C TYR A 94 -5.32 -9.20 2.86
N GLY A 95 -4.17 -9.84 3.13
CA GLY A 95 -3.89 -11.21 2.71
C GLY A 95 -4.86 -12.23 3.32
N ALA A 96 -5.36 -12.00 4.53
CA ALA A 96 -6.42 -12.82 5.12
C ALA A 96 -7.76 -12.66 4.38
N VAL A 97 -8.19 -11.41 4.12
CA VAL A 97 -9.44 -11.11 3.40
C VAL A 97 -9.39 -11.60 1.94
N GLN A 98 -8.21 -11.54 1.31
CA GLN A 98 -8.00 -11.95 -0.08
C GLN A 98 -8.36 -13.43 -0.32
N ILE A 99 -8.19 -14.31 0.67
CA ILE A 99 -8.52 -15.74 0.56
C ILE A 99 -10.02 -15.90 0.23
N ASP A 100 -10.88 -15.30 1.03
CA ASP A 100 -12.34 -15.40 0.87
C ASP A 100 -12.82 -14.74 -0.44
N GLN A 101 -12.16 -13.66 -0.84
CA GLN A 101 -12.46 -12.97 -2.10
C GLN A 101 -12.12 -13.83 -3.32
N ILE A 102 -10.96 -14.50 -3.30
CA ILE A 102 -10.55 -15.41 -4.37
C ILE A 102 -11.46 -16.64 -4.41
N ASP A 103 -11.81 -17.22 -3.26
CA ASP A 103 -12.73 -18.37 -3.16
C ASP A 103 -14.09 -18.04 -3.79
N THR A 104 -14.68 -16.93 -3.37
CA THR A 104 -15.98 -16.45 -3.89
C THR A 104 -15.93 -16.17 -5.39
N SER A 105 -14.86 -15.54 -5.88
CA SER A 105 -14.70 -15.19 -7.29
C SER A 105 -14.50 -16.44 -8.17
N VAL A 106 -13.71 -17.42 -7.70
CA VAL A 106 -13.50 -18.69 -8.40
C VAL A 106 -14.78 -19.53 -8.44
N ASP A 107 -15.56 -19.57 -7.36
CA ASP A 107 -16.85 -20.29 -7.33
C ASP A 107 -17.84 -19.71 -8.34
N GLN A 108 -17.91 -18.39 -8.47
CA GLN A 108 -18.75 -17.72 -9.47
C GLN A 108 -18.30 -18.05 -10.91
N LEU A 109 -16.99 -18.03 -11.18
CA LEU A 109 -16.42 -18.42 -12.47
C LEU A 109 -16.65 -19.92 -12.76
N GLY A 110 -16.61 -20.76 -11.72
CA GLY A 110 -16.86 -22.20 -11.79
C GLY A 110 -18.30 -22.52 -12.14
N ALA A 111 -19.26 -21.82 -11.54
CA ALA A 111 -20.68 -21.94 -11.86
C ALA A 111 -21.00 -21.59 -13.33
N LEU A 112 -20.21 -20.69 -13.93
CA LEU A 112 -20.29 -20.33 -15.34
C LEU A 112 -19.51 -21.28 -16.27
N GLY A 113 -18.80 -22.26 -15.73
CA GLY A 113 -17.97 -23.20 -16.49
C GLY A 113 -16.74 -22.56 -17.15
N LEU A 114 -16.31 -21.39 -16.67
CA LEU A 114 -15.23 -20.58 -17.24
C LEU A 114 -13.84 -20.87 -16.67
N ILE A 115 -13.80 -21.62 -15.56
CA ILE A 115 -12.57 -22.07 -14.90
C ILE A 115 -12.70 -23.55 -14.54
N HIS A 116 -11.56 -24.24 -14.45
CA HIS A 116 -11.53 -25.61 -13.92
C HIS A 116 -11.76 -25.60 -12.39
N PRO A 117 -12.60 -26.49 -11.83
CA PRO A 117 -12.92 -26.47 -10.41
C PRO A 117 -11.73 -26.89 -9.51
N GLU A 118 -10.79 -27.68 -10.02
CA GLU A 118 -9.62 -28.18 -9.26
C GLU A 118 -8.55 -27.10 -9.00
N VAL A 119 -8.68 -25.94 -9.64
CA VAL A 119 -7.75 -24.80 -9.55
C VAL A 119 -7.62 -24.30 -8.12
N ILE A 120 -8.74 -24.30 -7.37
CA ILE A 120 -8.74 -23.78 -6.02
C ILE A 120 -7.94 -24.65 -5.05
N ASP A 121 -8.04 -25.98 -5.19
CA ASP A 121 -7.37 -26.94 -4.31
C ASP A 121 -5.85 -26.84 -4.43
N GLU A 122 -5.34 -26.50 -5.62
CA GLU A 122 -3.92 -26.26 -5.85
C GLU A 122 -3.43 -24.93 -5.25
N MET A 123 -4.24 -23.87 -5.32
CA MET A 123 -3.84 -22.52 -4.88
C MET A 123 -4.04 -22.29 -3.39
N LYS A 124 -5.04 -22.92 -2.77
CA LYS A 124 -5.44 -22.72 -1.36
C LYS A 124 -4.30 -22.87 -0.36
N PRO A 125 -3.39 -23.85 -0.46
CA PRO A 125 -2.25 -23.96 0.45
C PRO A 125 -1.32 -22.73 0.39
N PHE A 126 -1.08 -22.20 -0.81
CA PHE A 126 -0.23 -21.01 -1.01
C PHE A 126 -0.91 -19.75 -0.48
N LEU A 127 -2.21 -19.60 -0.75
CA LEU A 127 -3.05 -18.51 -0.25
C LEU A 127 -3.08 -18.45 1.28
N ILE A 128 -3.10 -19.59 1.97
CA ILE A 128 -3.03 -19.66 3.44
C ILE A 128 -1.60 -19.41 3.95
N ALA A 129 -0.58 -19.87 3.21
CA ALA A 129 0.82 -19.68 3.60
C ALA A 129 1.25 -18.20 3.59
N ILE A 130 0.72 -17.39 2.66
CA ILE A 130 1.01 -15.96 2.53
C ILE A 130 0.75 -15.16 3.82
N PRO A 131 -0.45 -15.15 4.42
CA PRO A 131 -0.70 -14.45 5.68
C PRO A 131 0.09 -15.06 6.85
N CYS A 132 0.37 -16.36 6.84
CA CYS A 132 1.22 -16.97 7.88
C CYS A 132 2.65 -16.40 7.86
N ILE A 133 3.24 -16.29 6.66
CA ILE A 133 4.58 -15.69 6.47
C ILE A 133 4.56 -14.21 6.84
N THR A 134 3.52 -13.49 6.41
CA THR A 134 3.36 -12.06 6.70
C THR A 134 3.17 -11.83 8.20
N ALA A 135 2.47 -12.70 8.92
CA ALA A 135 2.29 -12.62 10.37
C ALA A 135 3.62 -12.81 11.12
N LEU A 136 4.40 -13.85 10.75
CA LEU A 136 5.73 -14.08 11.32
C LEU A 136 6.65 -12.89 11.08
N GLY A 137 6.65 -12.35 9.86
CA GLY A 137 7.45 -11.19 9.52
C GLY A 137 6.93 -9.90 10.19
N THR A 138 5.63 -9.73 10.43
CA THR A 138 5.05 -8.62 11.21
C THR A 138 5.58 -8.62 12.65
N VAL A 139 5.59 -9.79 13.30
CA VAL A 139 6.15 -9.94 14.66
C VAL A 139 7.65 -9.63 14.65
N GLY A 140 8.39 -10.15 13.67
CA GLY A 140 9.81 -9.87 13.50
C GLY A 140 10.11 -8.38 13.28
N MET A 141 9.34 -7.72 12.42
CA MET A 141 9.43 -6.29 12.15
C MET A 141 9.10 -5.47 13.40
N GLY A 142 8.07 -5.82 14.15
CA GLY A 142 7.72 -5.12 15.39
C GLY A 142 8.83 -5.17 16.43
N PHE A 143 9.45 -6.35 16.62
CA PHE A 143 10.60 -6.50 17.51
C PHE A 143 11.81 -5.67 17.06
N LEU A 144 12.14 -5.71 15.76
CA LEU A 144 13.27 -4.96 15.21
C LEU A 144 13.01 -3.44 15.20
N ALA A 145 11.77 -3.02 14.96
CA ALA A 145 11.36 -1.62 15.04
C ALA A 145 11.53 -1.05 16.45
N TRP A 146 11.23 -1.84 17.49
CA TRP A 146 11.51 -1.45 18.87
C TRP A 146 13.00 -1.21 19.11
N LYS A 147 13.88 -2.07 18.59
CA LYS A 147 15.34 -1.86 18.68
C LYS A 147 15.84 -0.67 17.87
N LEU A 148 15.28 -0.45 16.68
CA LEU A 148 15.60 0.69 15.83
C LEU A 148 15.13 2.02 16.44
N TYR A 149 14.00 2.02 17.14
CA TYR A 149 13.48 3.19 17.84
C TYR A 149 14.52 3.75 18.82
N ASP A 150 15.08 2.88 19.67
CA ASP A 150 16.11 3.27 20.65
C ASP A 150 17.37 3.82 19.96
N GLU A 151 17.83 3.15 18.90
CA GLU A 151 19.03 3.54 18.16
C GLU A 151 18.88 4.90 17.45
N PHE A 152 17.72 5.13 16.81
CA PHE A 152 17.43 6.36 16.10
C PHE A 152 17.16 7.51 17.08
N ALA A 153 16.45 7.26 18.18
CA ALA A 153 16.24 8.25 19.24
C ALA A 153 17.57 8.73 19.83
N TRP A 154 18.49 7.81 20.09
CA TRP A 154 19.84 8.14 20.57
C TRP A 154 20.65 8.94 19.56
N THR A 155 20.56 8.60 18.27
CA THR A 155 21.25 9.32 17.19
C THR A 155 20.74 10.76 17.06
N ILE A 156 19.41 10.94 17.05
CA ILE A 156 18.75 12.24 16.96
C ILE A 156 19.10 13.11 18.18
N TYR A 157 19.12 12.52 19.37
CA TYR A 157 19.54 13.20 20.59
C TYR A 157 20.94 13.80 20.45
N LYS A 158 21.93 13.04 19.97
CA LYS A 158 23.30 13.55 19.83
C LYS A 158 23.46 14.73 18.86
N HIS A 159 22.65 14.81 17.82
CA HIS A 159 22.83 15.81 16.75
C HIS A 159 21.96 17.07 16.92
N ILE A 160 20.79 16.97 17.57
CA ILE A 160 19.76 18.03 17.56
C ILE A 160 19.48 18.60 18.98
N SER A 161 20.30 18.25 20.00
CA SER A 161 20.01 18.60 21.41
C SER A 161 20.00 20.09 21.77
N ALA A 162 20.51 20.99 20.94
CA ALA A 162 20.64 22.40 21.32
C ALA A 162 19.37 23.25 21.14
N ASP A 163 18.43 22.88 20.24
CA ASP A 163 17.20 23.65 20.00
C ASP A 163 15.95 22.77 19.84
N LEU A 164 15.11 22.79 20.88
CA LEU A 164 13.85 22.06 20.96
C LEU A 164 12.79 22.55 19.97
N ARG A 165 12.82 23.83 19.56
CA ARG A 165 11.84 24.41 18.62
C ARG A 165 12.09 23.88 17.21
N MET A 166 13.34 23.87 16.77
CA MET A 166 13.72 23.32 15.47
C MET A 166 13.46 21.82 15.40
N LYS A 167 13.76 21.08 16.49
CA LYS A 167 13.44 19.65 16.60
C LYS A 167 11.95 19.36 16.40
N ARG A 168 11.06 20.14 17.01
CA ARG A 168 9.61 19.94 16.89
C ARG A 168 9.13 20.14 15.46
N ARG A 169 9.57 21.22 14.79
CA ARG A 169 9.22 21.49 13.38
C ARG A 169 9.70 20.38 12.45
N TYR A 170 10.94 19.92 12.63
CA TYR A 170 11.49 18.82 11.85
C TYR A 170 10.70 17.52 12.03
N LEU A 171 10.32 17.20 13.26
CA LEU A 171 9.51 16.01 13.56
C LEU A 171 8.13 16.10 12.91
N THR A 172 7.43 17.23 13.01
CA THR A 172 6.13 17.44 12.34
C THR A 172 6.26 17.27 10.82
N TYR A 173 7.32 17.81 10.22
CA TYR A 173 7.60 17.63 8.80
C TYR A 173 7.84 16.16 8.42
N GLN A 174 8.59 15.40 9.24
CA GLN A 174 8.79 13.97 9.02
C GLN A 174 7.50 13.16 9.15
N ILE A 175 6.64 13.47 10.12
CA ILE A 175 5.30 12.84 10.24
C ILE A 175 4.51 13.11 8.97
N TYR A 176 4.42 14.36 8.55
CA TYR A 176 3.64 14.76 7.38
C TYR A 176 4.09 14.04 6.10
N ILE A 177 5.39 14.03 5.81
CA ILE A 177 5.94 13.34 4.64
C ILE A 177 5.77 11.82 4.74
N ALA A 178 5.88 11.24 5.93
CA ALA A 178 5.64 9.81 6.11
C ALA A 178 4.17 9.46 5.83
N LEU A 179 3.22 10.21 6.40
CA LEU A 179 1.79 10.02 6.14
C LEU A 179 1.45 10.17 4.67
N LEU A 180 2.01 11.18 3.99
CA LEU A 180 1.80 11.41 2.56
C LEU A 180 2.28 10.23 1.70
N LYS A 181 3.39 9.58 2.08
CA LYS A 181 3.88 8.38 1.38
C LYS A 181 2.95 7.18 1.58
N PHE A 182 2.42 6.98 2.78
CA PHE A 182 1.46 5.88 3.01
C PHE A 182 0.12 6.17 2.33
N ASP A 183 -0.36 7.41 2.37
CA ASP A 183 -1.59 7.86 1.71
C ASP A 183 -1.53 7.62 0.19
N PHE A 184 -0.39 7.92 -0.44
CA PHE A 184 -0.17 7.63 -1.86
C PHE A 184 -0.46 6.17 -2.22
N PHE A 185 -0.02 5.22 -1.38
CA PHE A 185 -0.26 3.80 -1.63
C PHE A 185 -1.74 3.44 -1.48
N PHE A 186 -2.37 3.86 -0.39
CA PHE A 186 -3.78 3.54 -0.14
C PHE A 186 -4.70 4.16 -1.19
N PHE A 187 -4.44 5.41 -1.57
CA PHE A 187 -5.20 6.10 -2.59
C PHE A 187 -5.06 5.43 -3.96
N LEU A 188 -3.82 5.14 -4.37
CA LEU A 188 -3.55 4.49 -5.65
C LEU A 188 -4.17 3.09 -5.68
N GLY A 189 -3.97 2.30 -4.61
CA GLY A 189 -4.51 0.95 -4.50
C GLY A 189 -6.04 0.92 -4.56
N PHE A 190 -6.71 1.76 -3.78
CA PHE A 190 -8.17 1.90 -3.79
C PHE A 190 -8.68 2.31 -5.17
N THR A 191 -8.04 3.28 -5.82
CA THR A 191 -8.52 3.78 -7.11
C THR A 191 -8.35 2.73 -8.22
N VAL A 192 -7.23 2.00 -8.25
CA VAL A 192 -7.02 0.91 -9.20
C VAL A 192 -8.08 -0.19 -9.00
N GLN A 193 -8.36 -0.57 -7.75
CA GLN A 193 -9.38 -1.57 -7.45
C GLN A 193 -10.78 -1.08 -7.89
N PHE A 194 -11.10 0.18 -7.61
CA PHE A 194 -12.39 0.78 -7.95
C PHE A 194 -12.59 0.88 -9.47
N VAL A 195 -11.57 1.23 -10.25
CA VAL A 195 -11.64 1.26 -11.72
C VAL A 195 -12.03 -0.10 -12.30
N VAL A 196 -11.45 -1.19 -11.76
CA VAL A 196 -11.75 -2.55 -12.25
C VAL A 196 -13.20 -2.94 -11.97
N ILE A 197 -13.74 -2.55 -10.81
CA ILE A 197 -15.14 -2.82 -10.45
C ILE A 197 -16.12 -1.96 -11.26
N VAL A 198 -15.78 -0.70 -11.54
CA VAL A 198 -16.64 0.29 -12.23
C VAL A 198 -16.64 0.10 -13.76
N THR A 199 -15.83 -0.81 -14.29
CA THR A 199 -15.70 -1.01 -15.75
C THR A 199 -17.02 -1.40 -16.44
N ASP A 200 -18.02 -1.90 -15.70
CA ASP A 200 -19.36 -2.23 -16.23
C ASP A 200 -20.40 -1.09 -16.19
N THR A 201 -20.09 0.10 -15.62
CA THR A 201 -21.04 1.23 -15.53
C THR A 201 -20.80 2.31 -16.60
N LYS A 202 -21.66 3.34 -16.60
CA LYS A 202 -21.74 4.41 -17.61
C LYS A 202 -20.35 4.99 -17.92
N THR A 203 -20.04 5.18 -19.21
CA THR A 203 -18.75 5.67 -19.74
C THR A 203 -18.18 6.91 -19.03
N VAL A 204 -19.06 7.76 -18.48
CA VAL A 204 -18.67 8.98 -17.75
C VAL A 204 -18.03 8.68 -16.38
N GLU A 205 -18.57 7.74 -15.60
CA GLU A 205 -18.04 7.40 -14.27
C GLU A 205 -16.65 6.76 -14.37
N PHE A 206 -16.48 5.88 -15.36
CA PHE A 206 -15.18 5.29 -15.69
C PHE A 206 -14.15 6.36 -16.10
N ALA A 207 -14.52 7.28 -17.01
CA ALA A 207 -13.62 8.34 -17.46
C ALA A 207 -13.22 9.31 -16.33
N LEU A 208 -14.16 9.67 -15.46
CA LEU A 208 -13.89 10.52 -14.29
C LEU A 208 -12.94 9.83 -13.31
N THR A 209 -13.17 8.55 -13.01
CA THR A 209 -12.33 7.77 -12.10
C THR A 209 -10.91 7.61 -12.66
N LEU A 210 -10.79 7.34 -13.96
CA LEU A 210 -9.50 7.24 -14.64
C LEU A 210 -8.74 8.58 -14.62
N ALA A 211 -9.44 9.71 -14.78
CA ALA A 211 -8.87 11.04 -14.67
C ALA A 211 -8.49 11.42 -13.23
N ALA A 212 -9.17 10.87 -12.22
CA ALA A 212 -8.86 11.13 -10.81
C ALA A 212 -7.47 10.61 -10.41
N ILE A 213 -7.01 9.48 -10.96
CA ILE A 213 -5.68 8.89 -10.67
C ILE A 213 -4.53 9.88 -10.91
N PRO A 214 -4.31 10.42 -12.13
CA PRO A 214 -3.20 11.34 -12.36
C PRO A 214 -3.36 12.66 -11.60
N VAL A 215 -4.61 13.12 -11.39
CA VAL A 215 -4.90 14.35 -10.64
C VAL A 215 -4.47 14.21 -9.17
N THR A 216 -4.80 13.11 -8.52
CA THR A 216 -4.43 12.91 -7.11
C THR A 216 -2.95 12.68 -6.92
N ILE A 217 -2.30 11.96 -7.85
CA ILE A 217 -0.84 11.82 -7.88
C ILE A 217 -0.19 13.21 -7.99
N LEU A 218 -0.68 14.07 -8.88
CA LEU A 218 -0.19 15.43 -9.04
C LEU A 218 -0.37 16.25 -7.74
N ILE A 219 -1.55 16.19 -7.13
CA ILE A 219 -1.85 16.89 -5.87
C ILE A 219 -0.90 16.42 -4.75
N LEU A 220 -0.67 15.12 -4.61
CA LEU A 220 0.24 14.55 -3.62
C LEU A 220 1.70 15.00 -3.85
N VAL A 221 2.15 15.01 -5.09
CA VAL A 221 3.50 15.49 -5.44
C VAL A 221 3.63 16.99 -5.18
N MET A 222 2.63 17.79 -5.55
CA MET A 222 2.57 19.22 -5.26
C MET A 222 2.58 19.48 -3.76
N ALA A 223 1.81 18.72 -2.98
CA ALA A 223 1.78 18.80 -1.52
C ALA A 223 3.17 18.59 -0.91
N ALA A 224 3.89 17.54 -1.35
CA ALA A 224 5.27 17.29 -0.90
C ALA A 224 6.24 18.41 -1.34
N PHE A 225 6.07 18.96 -2.55
CA PHE A 225 6.92 20.01 -3.11
C PHE A 225 6.74 21.36 -2.39
N TRP A 226 5.50 21.82 -2.21
CA TRP A 226 5.19 23.10 -1.59
C TRP A 226 5.53 23.12 -0.10
N THR A 227 5.35 21.99 0.59
CA THR A 227 5.74 21.85 1.99
C THR A 227 7.26 21.99 2.17
N ARG A 228 8.07 21.45 1.24
CA ARG A 228 9.53 21.62 1.26
C ARG A 228 9.99 23.05 1.01
N ARG A 229 9.21 23.84 0.27
CA ARG A 229 9.52 25.25 -0.04
C ARG A 229 8.96 26.22 0.98
N GLU A 230 8.31 25.73 2.05
CA GLU A 230 7.61 26.54 3.06
C GLU A 230 6.64 27.56 2.43
N SER A 231 6.08 27.27 1.24
CA SER A 231 5.20 28.20 0.54
C SER A 231 3.79 28.10 1.11
N THR A 232 3.36 29.15 1.81
CA THR A 232 2.02 29.22 2.42
C THR A 232 0.91 29.15 1.35
N VAL A 233 1.11 29.82 0.21
CA VAL A 233 0.14 29.84 -0.91
C VAL A 233 -0.02 28.45 -1.51
N GLY A 234 1.09 27.74 -1.76
CA GLY A 234 1.05 26.38 -2.29
C GLY A 234 0.34 25.39 -1.36
N MET A 235 0.54 25.53 -0.04
CA MET A 235 -0.17 24.69 0.95
C MET A 235 -1.67 24.98 1.00
N ILE A 236 -2.09 26.24 0.87
CA ILE A 236 -3.51 26.60 0.82
C ILE A 236 -4.18 25.98 -0.41
N ILE A 237 -3.54 26.06 -1.59
CA ILE A 237 -4.06 25.46 -2.83
C ILE A 237 -4.25 23.95 -2.66
N VAL A 238 -3.28 23.26 -2.05
CA VAL A 238 -3.38 21.81 -1.79
C VAL A 238 -4.53 21.49 -0.83
N ILE A 239 -4.67 22.24 0.28
CA ILE A 239 -5.74 22.02 1.25
C ILE A 239 -7.12 22.22 0.60
N VAL A 240 -7.29 23.29 -0.18
CA VAL A 240 -8.53 23.57 -0.92
C VAL A 240 -8.81 22.49 -1.95
N SER A 241 -7.79 21.95 -2.63
CA SER A 241 -7.96 20.86 -3.60
C SER A 241 -8.39 19.54 -2.95
N TYR A 242 -8.01 19.32 -1.69
CA TYR A 242 -8.39 18.13 -0.92
C TYR A 242 -9.78 18.23 -0.29
N THR A 243 -10.28 19.44 -0.04
CA THR A 243 -11.66 19.62 0.38
C THR A 243 -12.50 19.55 -0.88
N PRO A 244 -13.29 18.48 -1.11
CA PRO A 244 -14.33 18.59 -2.11
C PRO A 244 -15.14 19.81 -1.71
N SER A 245 -15.45 20.69 -2.67
CA SER A 245 -16.31 21.83 -2.42
C SER A 245 -17.50 21.34 -1.60
N MET A 246 -17.56 21.78 -0.36
CA MET A 246 -18.70 21.55 0.50
C MET A 246 -19.76 22.46 -0.10
N ASP A 247 -20.40 22.00 -1.17
CA ASP A 247 -21.43 22.75 -1.87
C ASP A 247 -22.53 23.06 -0.85
N PRO A 248 -22.79 24.35 -0.53
CA PRO A 248 -23.79 24.71 0.47
C PRO A 248 -25.23 24.59 -0.05
N GLU A 249 -25.50 23.89 -1.16
CA GLU A 249 -26.80 23.92 -1.81
C GLU A 249 -27.21 22.55 -2.36
N THR A 250 -28.02 21.82 -1.60
CA THR A 250 -29.33 21.30 -2.03
C THR A 250 -30.13 20.83 -0.81
N ASN A 251 -30.71 21.78 -0.08
CA ASN A 251 -31.86 21.54 0.82
C ASN A 251 -33.02 22.49 0.44
N THR A 252 -33.24 22.59 -0.86
CA THR A 252 -34.48 23.03 -1.50
C THR A 252 -34.83 21.86 -2.43
N ILE A 253 -35.95 21.15 -2.35
CA ILE A 253 -37.36 21.58 -2.30
C ILE A 253 -38.18 20.35 -1.81
N THR A 254 -39.21 20.64 -1.00
CA THR A 254 -40.43 19.86 -0.63
C THR A 254 -40.59 18.41 -1.07
#